data_AF-A0A957E808-F1
#
_entry.id   AF-A0A957E808-F1
#
_cell.length_a   1.000
_cell.length_b   1.000
_cell.length_c   1.000
_cell.angle_alpha   90.00
_cell.angle_beta   90.00
_cell.angle_gamma   90.00
#
_symmetry.space_group_name_H-M   'P 1'
#
loop_
_entity.id
_entity.type
_entity.pdbx_description
1 polymer ?
#
loop_
_entity_poly.entity_id
_entity_poly.type
_entity_poly.pdbx_seq_one_letter_code
_entity_poly.pdbx_strand_id
1 'polypeptide(L)'
;MTQSFECPNCQATLDYNPQSNPVTVRCSFCNSTVIVPESLRPQSGPRNQQSSLAEIVGMVQNGRKIEAIKLFRETFGVGLKEAKDVVDAIDRHEDIHLGGTSFHTGGMTVTSYTSTPTVQTSSGRGGCALFIAILVIIAIGAAGVLFFIPFGSETLVEDLRNVTDPLTESNSDSTFVQPEIPDITATLEAVLPQQAIEATDSGFASVVLEIGGEEGTGPGFFNDTRRLGMDGQGNIYTGDYSGGRIQVFDASGKFLATWNAGEDLYMTGMTADRNGTVYILKSSGVGKYNGLTGEFLGTVSLPGSQTRFMTATTGPDGSIYLISDDRLVRLDNSGNLALDVAEPFANVPDFYAPYDDAAVDGAGNIYVLGKETIYKLNPQGQFIDQIGSLGEGEDQFYTSPTAIAVDGKGRIFANDFWGIKVFEGNGRYLTTLDSPGVTFDMLFTDENELLVMDRNGNQVRKYQLNE
;
A
#
# COMPACT_ATOMS: atom_id res chain seq x y z
N MET A 1 -24.48 -36.76 -8.96
CA MET A 1 -23.71 -38.00 -9.17
C MET A 1 -22.38 -37.80 -8.46
N THR A 2 -22.09 -38.63 -7.47
CA THR A 2 -20.81 -38.61 -6.76
C THR A 2 -19.74 -39.11 -7.72
N GLN A 3 -18.65 -38.36 -7.86
CA GLN A 3 -17.48 -38.72 -8.66
C GLN A 3 -16.37 -39.14 -7.70
N SER A 4 -15.41 -39.96 -8.12
CA SER A 4 -14.34 -40.42 -7.23
C SER A 4 -12.96 -40.27 -7.87
N PHE A 5 -11.94 -40.00 -7.06
CA PHE A 5 -10.55 -39.91 -7.52
C PHE A 5 -9.57 -40.40 -6.45
N GLU A 6 -8.35 -40.75 -6.84
CA GLU A 6 -7.35 -41.31 -5.92
C GLU A 6 -6.56 -40.22 -5.19
N CYS A 7 -6.36 -40.40 -3.89
CA CYS A 7 -5.47 -39.55 -3.11
C CYS A 7 -4.02 -39.73 -3.60
N PRO A 8 -3.32 -38.67 -4.03
CA PRO A 8 -1.95 -38.77 -4.52
C PRO A 8 -0.93 -39.12 -3.42
N ASN A 9 -1.29 -38.90 -2.15
CA ASN A 9 -0.41 -39.14 -1.02
C ASN A 9 -0.50 -40.57 -0.46
N CYS A 10 -1.70 -41.18 -0.44
CA CYS A 10 -1.91 -42.51 0.13
C CYS A 10 -2.62 -43.52 -0.77
N GLN A 11 -2.99 -43.11 -2.00
CA GLN A 11 -3.71 -43.94 -2.98
C GLN A 11 -5.05 -44.50 -2.49
N ALA A 12 -5.69 -43.81 -1.53
CA ALA A 12 -7.03 -44.12 -1.12
C ALA A 12 -8.05 -43.39 -2.00
N THR A 13 -9.09 -44.11 -2.43
CA THR A 13 -10.19 -43.55 -3.24
C THR A 13 -11.01 -42.57 -2.40
N LEU A 14 -11.21 -41.36 -2.94
CA LEU A 14 -12.00 -40.29 -2.33
C LEU A 14 -13.26 -40.01 -3.13
N ASP A 15 -14.40 -39.96 -2.44
CA ASP A 15 -15.68 -39.54 -3.02
C ASP A 15 -15.80 -38.02 -3.02
N TYR A 16 -16.23 -37.47 -4.15
CA TYR A 16 -16.37 -36.04 -4.41
C TYR A 16 -17.78 -35.72 -4.92
N ASN A 17 -18.42 -34.72 -4.31
CA ASN A 17 -19.70 -34.19 -4.76
C ASN A 17 -19.50 -32.83 -5.47
N PRO A 18 -19.63 -32.76 -6.81
CA PRO A 18 -19.44 -31.54 -7.56
C PRO A 18 -20.37 -30.39 -7.16
N GLN A 19 -21.53 -30.68 -6.55
CA GLN A 19 -22.47 -29.65 -6.11
C GLN A 19 -22.01 -28.88 -4.87
N SER A 20 -21.08 -29.44 -4.09
CA SER A 20 -20.49 -28.74 -2.94
C SER A 20 -19.46 -27.68 -3.35
N ASN A 21 -19.00 -27.74 -4.60
CA ASN A 21 -18.04 -26.81 -5.20
C ASN A 21 -16.67 -26.63 -4.49
N PRO A 22 -16.10 -27.60 -3.73
CA PRO A 22 -14.80 -27.40 -3.12
C PRO A 22 -13.68 -27.77 -4.11
N VAL A 23 -12.66 -26.92 -4.19
CA VAL A 23 -11.46 -27.15 -5.01
C VAL A 23 -10.54 -28.20 -4.36
N THR A 24 -10.71 -28.44 -3.06
CA THR A 24 -9.93 -29.39 -2.26
C THR A 24 -10.84 -30.29 -1.41
N VAL A 25 -10.40 -31.52 -1.17
CA VAL A 25 -11.07 -32.48 -0.29
C VAL A 25 -10.05 -33.01 0.71
N ARG A 26 -10.42 -33.06 1.99
CA ARG A 26 -9.56 -33.66 3.02
C ARG A 26 -9.64 -35.18 2.94
N CYS A 27 -8.50 -35.85 2.74
CA CYS A 27 -8.44 -37.30 2.69
C CYS A 27 -8.71 -37.89 4.08
N SER A 28 -9.80 -38.65 4.24
CA SER A 28 -10.15 -39.30 5.51
C SER A 28 -9.16 -40.38 5.97
N PHE A 29 -8.23 -40.79 5.12
CA PHE A 29 -7.29 -41.91 5.38
C PHE A 29 -5.91 -41.45 5.85
N CYS A 30 -5.31 -40.46 5.18
CA CYS A 30 -3.99 -39.94 5.56
C CYS A 30 -4.03 -38.48 6.04
N ASN A 31 -5.23 -37.90 6.14
CA ASN A 31 -5.50 -36.55 6.63
C ASN A 31 -4.89 -35.41 5.77
N SER A 32 -4.30 -35.71 4.62
CA SER A 32 -3.78 -34.70 3.69
C SER A 32 -4.93 -34.00 2.97
N THR A 33 -4.80 -32.69 2.78
CA THR A 33 -5.66 -31.92 1.88
C THR A 33 -5.28 -32.28 0.44
N VAL A 34 -6.25 -32.78 -0.33
CA VAL A 34 -6.04 -33.21 -1.70
C VAL A 34 -6.77 -32.26 -2.63
N ILE A 35 -6.06 -31.77 -3.63
CA ILE A 35 -6.63 -30.98 -4.71
C ILE A 35 -7.47 -31.87 -5.61
N VAL A 36 -8.73 -31.51 -5.85
CA VAL A 36 -9.62 -32.24 -6.76
C VAL A 36 -9.06 -32.11 -8.19
N PRO A 37 -8.95 -33.20 -8.99
CA PRO A 37 -8.45 -33.13 -10.35
C PRO A 37 -9.24 -32.14 -11.22
N GLU A 38 -8.53 -31.41 -12.09
CA GLU A 38 -9.12 -30.36 -12.94
C GLU A 38 -10.31 -30.87 -13.79
N SER A 39 -10.28 -32.14 -14.21
CA SER A 39 -11.36 -32.79 -14.96
C SER A 39 -12.67 -32.94 -14.18
N LEU A 40 -12.63 -32.89 -12.85
CA LEU A 40 -13.79 -33.03 -11.96
C LEU A 40 -14.24 -31.67 -11.37
N ARG A 41 -13.45 -30.61 -11.57
CA ARG A 41 -13.82 -29.25 -11.14
C ARG A 41 -14.85 -28.64 -12.09
N PRO A 42 -15.80 -27.84 -11.60
CA PRO A 42 -16.69 -27.10 -12.48
C PRO A 42 -15.90 -26.04 -13.25
N GLN A 43 -16.01 -26.07 -14.58
CA GLN A 43 -15.34 -25.09 -15.44
C GLN A 43 -16.01 -23.72 -15.32
N SER A 44 -15.24 -22.71 -14.88
CA SER A 44 -15.67 -21.32 -14.85
C SER A 44 -15.59 -20.69 -16.25
N GLY A 45 -16.73 -20.59 -16.93
CA GLY A 45 -16.94 -19.70 -18.08
C GLY A 45 -17.13 -18.23 -17.66
N PRO A 46 -17.26 -17.29 -18.63
CA PRO A 46 -17.32 -15.85 -18.36
C PRO A 46 -18.51 -15.53 -17.44
N ARG A 47 -18.24 -15.04 -16.23
CA ARG A 47 -19.30 -14.65 -15.29
C ARG A 47 -20.13 -13.50 -15.87
N ASN A 48 -21.44 -13.72 -15.83
CA ASN A 48 -22.50 -12.90 -16.41
C ASN A 48 -22.43 -11.43 -15.98
N GLN A 49 -22.23 -10.53 -16.93
CA GLN A 49 -22.42 -9.08 -16.77
C GLN A 49 -23.77 -8.72 -16.12
N GLN A 50 -24.78 -9.59 -16.27
CA GLN A 50 -26.12 -9.44 -15.68
C GLN A 50 -26.16 -9.65 -14.15
N SER A 51 -25.35 -10.55 -13.59
CA SER A 51 -25.28 -10.74 -12.13
C SER A 51 -24.51 -9.61 -11.46
N SER A 52 -23.43 -9.14 -12.11
CA SER A 52 -22.66 -7.98 -11.66
C SER A 52 -23.49 -6.70 -11.72
N LEU A 53 -24.38 -6.54 -12.71
CA LEU A 53 -25.27 -5.39 -12.80
C LEU A 53 -26.30 -5.36 -11.66
N ALA A 54 -26.86 -6.52 -11.27
CA ALA A 54 -27.78 -6.60 -10.13
C ALA A 54 -27.10 -6.24 -8.80
N GLU A 55 -25.84 -6.64 -8.63
CA GLU A 55 -25.01 -6.29 -7.47
C GLU A 55 -24.69 -4.79 -7.43
N ILE A 56 -24.32 -4.20 -8.58
CA ILE A 56 -24.09 -2.75 -8.71
C ILE A 56 -25.35 -1.97 -8.37
N VAL A 57 -26.52 -2.38 -8.88
CA VAL A 57 -27.81 -1.74 -8.54
C VAL A 57 -28.08 -1.82 -7.04
N GLY A 58 -27.82 -2.97 -6.41
CA GLY A 58 -27.93 -3.13 -4.96
C GLY A 58 -26.98 -2.22 -4.18
N MET A 59 -25.74 -2.03 -4.63
CA MET A 59 -24.78 -1.12 -4.00
C MET A 59 -25.25 0.34 -4.08
N VAL A 60 -25.77 0.78 -5.23
CA VAL A 60 -26.29 2.15 -5.39
C VAL A 60 -27.51 2.40 -4.49
N GLN A 61 -28.46 1.47 -4.43
CA GLN A 61 -29.63 1.57 -3.56
C GLN A 61 -29.28 1.65 -2.06
N ASN A 62 -28.15 1.06 -1.65
CA ASN A 62 -27.64 1.11 -0.28
C ASN A 62 -26.67 2.29 -0.04
N GLY A 63 -26.59 3.27 -0.96
CA GLY A 63 -25.75 4.47 -0.82
C GLY A 63 -24.26 4.25 -1.07
N ARG A 64 -23.83 3.03 -1.46
CA ARG A 64 -22.43 2.65 -1.73
C ARG A 64 -22.01 3.04 -3.15
N LYS A 65 -22.18 4.32 -3.52
CA LYS A 65 -21.97 4.80 -4.90
C LYS A 65 -20.52 4.69 -5.38
N ILE A 66 -19.54 4.91 -4.49
CA ILE A 66 -18.11 4.84 -4.85
C ILE A 66 -17.71 3.40 -5.22
N GLU A 67 -18.24 2.42 -4.49
CA GLU A 67 -17.97 0.99 -4.72
C GLU A 67 -18.71 0.48 -5.96
N ALA A 68 -19.95 0.96 -6.17
CA ALA A 68 -20.69 0.71 -7.40
C ALA A 68 -19.92 1.23 -8.64
N ILE A 69 -19.30 2.41 -8.57
CA ILE A 69 -18.48 2.97 -9.65
C ILE A 69 -17.25 2.10 -9.91
N LYS A 70 -16.56 1.65 -8.86
CA LYS A 70 -15.38 0.77 -8.99
C LYS A 70 -15.74 -0.57 -9.64
N LEU A 71 -16.76 -1.25 -9.11
CA LEU A 71 -17.22 -2.54 -9.64
C LEU A 71 -17.74 -2.42 -11.08
N PHE A 72 -18.41 -1.32 -11.41
CA PHE A 72 -18.87 -1.06 -12.78
C PHE A 72 -17.70 -0.89 -13.77
N ARG A 73 -16.65 -0.17 -13.38
CA ARG A 73 -15.44 0.00 -14.21
C ARG A 73 -14.71 -1.31 -14.45
N GLU A 74 -14.59 -2.13 -13.42
CA GLU A 74 -13.92 -3.43 -13.51
C GLU A 74 -14.73 -4.42 -14.36
N THR A 75 -16.06 -4.40 -14.23
CA THR A 75 -16.95 -5.32 -14.96
C THR A 75 -17.09 -4.96 -16.44
N PHE A 76 -17.19 -3.66 -16.77
CA PHE A 76 -17.52 -3.20 -18.12
C PHE A 76 -16.35 -2.50 -18.84
N GLY A 77 -15.20 -2.30 -18.16
CA GLY A 77 -13.99 -1.73 -18.76
C GLY A 77 -14.08 -0.25 -19.15
N VAL A 78 -15.01 0.51 -18.54
CA VAL A 78 -15.29 1.90 -18.90
C VAL A 78 -14.47 2.93 -18.09
N GLY A 79 -14.39 4.15 -18.62
CA GLY A 79 -13.74 5.28 -17.95
C GLY A 79 -14.49 5.75 -16.69
N LEU A 80 -13.79 6.47 -15.79
CA LEU A 80 -14.35 6.93 -14.51
C LEU A 80 -15.59 7.81 -14.69
N LYS A 81 -15.57 8.72 -15.68
CA LYS A 81 -16.71 9.59 -15.97
C LYS A 81 -17.94 8.78 -16.40
N GLU A 82 -17.76 7.80 -17.27
CA GLU A 82 -18.85 6.96 -17.80
C GLU A 82 -19.44 6.07 -16.70
N ALA A 83 -18.61 5.45 -15.86
CA ALA A 83 -19.09 4.68 -14.72
C ALA A 83 -19.84 5.53 -13.69
N LYS A 84 -19.39 6.77 -13.44
CA LYS A 84 -20.08 7.71 -12.57
C LYS A 84 -21.44 8.11 -13.15
N ASP A 85 -21.48 8.45 -14.43
CA ASP A 85 -22.72 8.84 -15.11
C ASP A 85 -23.77 7.71 -15.05
N VAL A 86 -23.35 6.45 -15.17
CA VAL A 86 -24.24 5.27 -15.05
C VAL A 86 -24.71 5.04 -13.61
N VAL A 87 -23.82 5.13 -12.62
CA VAL A 87 -24.20 4.99 -11.21
C VAL A 87 -25.15 6.09 -10.76
N ASP A 88 -24.93 7.33 -11.23
CA ASP A 88 -25.84 8.44 -10.97
C ASP A 88 -27.19 8.24 -11.68
N ALA A 89 -27.22 7.62 -12.87
CA ALA A 89 -28.47 7.24 -13.54
C ALA A 89 -29.23 6.13 -12.82
N ILE A 90 -28.52 5.11 -12.29
CA ILE A 90 -29.11 4.05 -11.43
C ILE A 90 -29.73 4.67 -10.18
N ASP A 91 -29.04 5.62 -9.54
CA ASP A 91 -29.52 6.31 -8.35
C ASP A 91 -30.78 7.15 -8.62
N ARG A 92 -30.85 7.78 -9.81
CA ARG A 92 -32.04 8.50 -10.29
C ARG A 92 -33.13 7.60 -10.87
N HIS A 93 -32.93 6.28 -10.88
CA HIS A 93 -33.85 5.30 -11.47
C HIS A 93 -34.15 5.57 -12.95
N GLU A 94 -33.15 6.07 -13.68
CA GLU A 94 -33.19 6.32 -15.11
C GLU A 94 -32.79 5.06 -15.89
N ASP A 95 -33.21 4.95 -17.16
CA ASP A 95 -32.79 3.87 -18.03
C ASP A 95 -31.31 4.04 -18.42
N ILE A 96 -30.55 2.94 -18.39
CA ILE A 96 -29.12 2.95 -18.68
C ILE A 96 -28.91 2.56 -20.14
N HIS A 97 -28.16 3.37 -20.90
CA HIS A 97 -27.76 3.06 -22.26
C HIS A 97 -26.25 2.83 -22.34
N LEU A 98 -25.84 1.59 -22.64
CA LEU A 98 -24.44 1.18 -22.77
C LEU A 98 -24.22 0.49 -24.11
N GLY A 99 -23.38 1.09 -24.97
CA GLY A 99 -22.96 0.47 -26.23
C GLY A 99 -24.10 0.03 -27.16
N GLY A 100 -25.27 0.68 -27.10
CA GLY A 100 -26.46 0.33 -27.91
C GLY A 100 -27.48 -0.58 -27.21
N THR A 101 -27.24 -0.98 -25.97
CA THR A 101 -28.14 -1.81 -25.14
C THR A 101 -28.80 -0.96 -24.04
N SER A 102 -30.11 -1.06 -23.90
CA SER A 102 -30.90 -0.33 -22.89
C SER A 102 -31.30 -1.25 -21.74
N PHE A 103 -31.05 -0.85 -20.50
CA PHE A 103 -31.44 -1.59 -19.29
C PHE A 103 -32.44 -0.79 -18.46
N HIS A 104 -33.58 -1.40 -18.15
CA HIS A 104 -34.62 -0.81 -17.32
C HIS A 104 -34.32 -1.04 -15.83
N THR A 105 -34.08 0.04 -15.09
CA THR A 105 -33.72 0.00 -13.66
C THR A 105 -34.91 -0.23 -12.73
N GLY A 106 -36.15 -0.02 -13.22
CA GLY A 106 -37.38 -0.13 -12.43
C GLY A 106 -37.90 -1.54 -12.12
N GLY A 107 -37.17 -2.62 -12.46
CA GLY A 107 -37.68 -3.99 -12.39
C GLY A 107 -36.84 -5.03 -11.63
N MET A 108 -35.63 -4.70 -11.17
CA MET A 108 -34.75 -5.68 -10.50
C MET A 108 -35.02 -5.72 -8.99
N THR A 109 -35.97 -6.55 -8.57
CA THR A 109 -36.19 -6.85 -7.15
C THR A 109 -35.26 -7.99 -6.70
N VAL A 110 -34.30 -7.68 -5.83
CA VAL A 110 -33.45 -8.68 -5.16
C VAL A 110 -34.30 -9.45 -4.16
N THR A 111 -34.51 -10.75 -4.37
CA THR A 111 -35.17 -11.63 -3.39
C THR A 111 -34.09 -12.24 -2.49
N SER A 112 -33.92 -11.70 -1.29
CA SER A 112 -33.04 -12.28 -0.26
C SER A 112 -33.70 -13.51 0.38
N TYR A 113 -32.99 -14.64 0.44
CA TYR A 113 -33.40 -15.77 1.29
C TYR A 113 -32.81 -15.58 2.69
N THR A 114 -33.67 -15.33 3.68
CA THR A 114 -33.35 -15.51 5.11
C THR A 114 -34.45 -16.37 5.75
N SER A 115 -34.07 -17.51 6.30
CA SER A 115 -34.95 -18.35 7.11
C SER A 115 -35.11 -17.77 8.52
N THR A 116 -36.37 -17.61 8.94
CA THR A 116 -36.92 -16.82 10.06
C THR A 116 -37.12 -17.68 11.35
N PRO A 117 -37.49 -17.12 12.54
CA PRO A 117 -38.89 -16.75 12.81
C PRO A 117 -39.17 -15.45 13.60
N THR A 118 -40.07 -14.65 13.00
CA THR A 118 -41.22 -13.84 13.51
C THR A 118 -41.33 -13.34 14.96
N VAL A 119 -41.61 -12.03 15.09
CA VAL A 119 -42.72 -11.44 15.90
C VAL A 119 -43.35 -10.26 15.12
N GLN A 120 -44.68 -10.19 15.09
CA GLN A 120 -45.50 -9.17 14.41
C GLN A 120 -45.70 -7.90 15.27
N THR A 121 -45.91 -6.72 14.68
CA THR A 121 -47.25 -6.10 14.43
C THR A 121 -47.18 -4.64 13.93
N SER A 122 -48.00 -4.34 12.90
CA SER A 122 -48.81 -3.12 12.59
C SER A 122 -48.16 -1.71 12.58
N SER A 123 -48.56 -0.71 11.78
CA SER A 123 -49.48 -0.49 10.66
C SER A 123 -49.49 1.04 10.37
N GLY A 124 -49.69 1.48 9.13
CA GLY A 124 -50.10 2.87 8.79
C GLY A 124 -49.21 3.52 7.72
N ARG A 125 -49.56 3.64 6.43
CA ARG A 125 -50.70 4.25 5.72
C ARG A 125 -50.44 5.73 5.35
N GLY A 126 -50.36 5.99 4.04
CA GLY A 126 -50.49 7.30 3.37
C GLY A 126 -49.17 7.81 2.80
N GLY A 127 -49.02 8.19 1.54
CA GLY A 127 -49.97 8.41 0.46
C GLY A 127 -49.31 9.40 -0.51
N CYS A 128 -49.13 9.00 -1.77
CA CYS A 128 -48.76 9.89 -2.87
C CYS A 128 -49.89 10.91 -3.14
N ALA A 129 -49.54 12.16 -3.47
CA ALA A 129 -50.04 12.87 -4.66
C ALA A 129 -49.68 14.37 -4.70
N LEU A 130 -49.07 14.75 -5.85
CA LEU A 130 -49.26 15.96 -6.68
C LEU A 130 -48.74 17.35 -6.24
N PHE A 131 -47.95 17.98 -7.12
CA PHE A 131 -48.28 19.16 -8.00
C PHE A 131 -46.96 19.73 -8.60
N ILE A 132 -46.59 19.44 -9.86
CA ILE A 132 -46.82 20.17 -11.14
C ILE A 132 -46.20 21.59 -11.26
N ALA A 133 -45.33 21.72 -12.29
CA ALA A 133 -44.90 22.89 -13.08
C ALA A 133 -43.99 23.93 -12.37
N ILE A 134 -42.88 24.40 -12.96
CA ILE A 134 -42.76 25.13 -14.23
C ILE A 134 -41.35 24.94 -14.85
N LEU A 135 -41.30 24.58 -16.15
CA LEU A 135 -40.20 24.86 -17.09
C LEU A 135 -40.50 26.22 -17.76
N VAL A 136 -39.54 27.07 -18.13
CA VAL A 136 -38.82 27.07 -19.43
C VAL A 136 -37.97 28.34 -19.44
N ILE A 137 -36.69 28.28 -19.85
CA ILE A 137 -36.13 29.02 -21.00
C ILE A 137 -34.99 28.18 -21.57
N ILE A 138 -35.14 27.88 -22.85
CA ILE A 138 -34.33 27.07 -23.75
C ILE A 138 -33.32 27.97 -24.46
N ALA A 139 -32.11 27.47 -24.71
CA ALA A 139 -31.42 27.46 -26.02
C ALA A 139 -29.98 26.94 -25.81
N ILE A 140 -29.67 25.68 -26.14
CA ILE A 140 -29.20 25.22 -27.47
C ILE A 140 -27.93 26.01 -27.85
N GLY A 141 -26.74 25.45 -27.98
CA GLY A 141 -26.39 24.12 -28.47
C GLY A 141 -25.36 24.29 -29.59
N ALA A 142 -24.31 23.47 -29.54
CA ALA A 142 -23.26 23.15 -30.51
C ALA A 142 -23.48 23.58 -31.99
N ALA A 143 -22.48 23.87 -32.81
CA ALA A 143 -21.19 23.21 -33.06
C ALA A 143 -20.28 24.21 -33.82
N GLY A 144 -18.94 24.21 -33.72
CA GLY A 144 -18.03 23.19 -34.22
C GLY A 144 -17.74 23.39 -35.72
N VAL A 145 -16.47 23.59 -36.12
CA VAL A 145 -15.79 23.10 -37.36
C VAL A 145 -14.59 23.98 -37.78
N LEU A 146 -13.40 23.39 -37.64
CA LEU A 146 -12.25 23.22 -38.57
C LEU A 146 -11.53 24.39 -39.31
N PHE A 147 -10.22 24.12 -39.48
CA PHE A 147 -9.29 24.45 -40.60
C PHE A 147 -8.22 25.58 -40.47
N PHE A 148 -6.97 25.13 -40.24
CA PHE A 148 -5.66 25.45 -40.84
C PHE A 148 -5.46 26.63 -41.85
N ILE A 149 -4.38 27.42 -41.60
CA ILE A 149 -3.39 28.11 -42.52
C ILE A 149 -3.80 29.50 -43.10
N PRO A 150 -2.91 30.52 -43.33
CA PRO A 150 -1.65 30.98 -42.68
C PRO A 150 -1.30 32.53 -42.82
N PHE A 151 -0.06 32.91 -42.43
CA PHE A 151 0.84 33.99 -42.96
C PHE A 151 0.60 35.52 -42.77
N GLY A 152 1.67 36.19 -42.29
CA GLY A 152 2.10 37.59 -42.58
C GLY A 152 1.51 38.68 -41.67
N SER A 153 2.18 39.77 -41.26
CA SER A 153 3.52 40.34 -41.46
C SER A 153 3.66 41.57 -40.53
N GLU A 154 4.88 41.84 -40.07
CA GLU A 154 5.48 43.16 -39.78
C GLU A 154 4.85 44.19 -38.79
N THR A 155 5.64 44.45 -37.73
CA THR A 155 6.09 45.74 -37.17
C THR A 155 5.18 46.96 -37.09
N LEU A 156 5.12 47.56 -35.89
CA LEU A 156 5.18 49.01 -35.71
C LEU A 156 6.16 49.34 -34.56
N VAL A 157 7.22 50.06 -34.95
CA VAL A 157 8.16 50.83 -34.14
C VAL A 157 7.83 52.31 -34.40
N GLU A 158 8.11 53.16 -33.40
CA GLU A 158 8.02 54.64 -33.30
C GLU A 158 6.99 55.00 -32.23
N ASP A 159 7.37 55.61 -31.10
CA ASP A 159 8.14 56.85 -31.01
C ASP A 159 9.36 56.81 -30.06
N LEU A 160 10.43 57.49 -30.47
CA LEU A 160 11.60 57.76 -29.65
C LEU A 160 12.11 59.19 -29.91
N ARG A 161 12.39 59.88 -28.78
CA ARG A 161 13.35 61.00 -28.57
C ARG A 161 12.80 62.41 -28.78
N ASN A 162 13.01 63.39 -27.89
CA ASN A 162 14.24 63.82 -27.19
C ASN A 162 13.90 64.45 -25.81
N VAL A 163 14.77 64.57 -24.79
CA VAL A 163 15.89 65.55 -24.70
C VAL A 163 16.81 65.20 -23.49
N THR A 164 18.10 64.93 -23.77
CA THR A 164 19.41 65.14 -23.07
C THR A 164 19.60 65.16 -21.52
N ASP A 165 20.46 64.24 -21.02
CA ASP A 165 21.68 64.31 -20.13
C ASP A 165 21.86 65.34 -18.97
N PRO A 166 22.81 65.16 -18.00
CA PRO A 166 23.34 63.96 -17.32
C PRO A 166 23.53 64.13 -15.77
N LEU A 167 24.14 63.11 -15.14
CA LEU A 167 24.49 62.90 -13.71
C LEU A 167 24.99 64.12 -12.88
N THR A 168 24.52 64.23 -11.63
CA THR A 168 25.19 64.95 -10.52
C THR A 168 24.99 64.21 -9.18
N GLU A 169 26.09 63.95 -8.47
CA GLU A 169 26.10 63.58 -7.04
C GLU A 169 25.73 64.80 -6.17
N SER A 170 24.95 64.61 -5.11
CA SER A 170 25.13 65.37 -3.86
C SER A 170 24.46 64.68 -2.67
N ASN A 171 25.20 64.60 -1.58
CA ASN A 171 24.78 64.12 -0.27
C ASN A 171 23.70 65.03 0.35
N SER A 172 22.70 64.43 1.00
CA SER A 172 22.07 65.03 2.17
C SER A 172 21.44 63.95 3.06
N ASP A 173 22.13 63.71 4.18
CA ASP A 173 21.59 63.55 5.53
C ASP A 173 20.11 63.14 5.65
N SER A 174 19.87 61.88 6.03
CA SER A 174 18.66 61.52 6.76
C SER A 174 18.96 60.37 7.72
N THR A 175 18.78 60.66 9.00
CA THR A 175 18.74 59.72 10.11
C THR A 175 17.72 58.61 9.84
N PHE A 176 18.21 57.43 9.46
CA PHE A 176 17.42 56.20 9.45
C PHE A 176 17.46 55.58 10.84
N VAL A 177 16.35 55.71 11.57
CA VAL A 177 16.04 54.87 12.73
C VAL A 177 15.78 53.45 12.19
N GLN A 178 16.59 52.48 12.60
CA GLN A 178 16.31 51.07 12.33
C GLN A 178 15.00 50.67 13.04
N PRO A 179 14.05 50.00 12.37
CA PRO A 179 12.99 49.31 13.09
C PRO A 179 13.60 48.11 13.81
N GLU A 180 13.52 48.13 15.14
CA GLU A 180 13.78 46.94 15.97
C GLU A 180 12.83 45.81 15.50
N ILE A 181 13.42 44.71 15.05
CA ILE A 181 12.70 43.47 14.76
C ILE A 181 12.40 42.83 16.12
N PRO A 182 11.13 42.65 16.52
CA PRO A 182 10.82 42.01 17.79
C PRO A 182 11.20 40.52 17.75
N ASP A 183 11.87 40.09 18.82
CA ASP A 183 12.26 38.71 19.10
C ASP A 183 11.02 37.81 19.19
N ILE A 184 10.85 36.90 18.22
CA ILE A 184 9.70 36.00 18.08
C ILE A 184 9.95 34.59 18.66
N THR A 185 10.92 34.45 19.57
CA THR A 185 11.16 33.19 20.28
C THR A 185 10.07 32.78 21.30
N ALA A 186 8.97 33.53 21.43
CA ALA A 186 7.90 33.25 22.40
C ALA A 186 6.48 33.04 21.82
N THR A 187 6.31 32.93 20.49
CA THR A 187 4.97 32.74 19.88
C THR A 187 4.83 31.51 18.98
N LEU A 188 5.82 30.60 18.99
CA LEU A 188 5.76 29.30 18.31
C LEU A 188 5.35 28.13 19.22
N GLU A 189 4.88 28.42 20.44
CA GLU A 189 4.43 27.40 21.41
C GLU A 189 2.90 27.31 21.56
N ALA A 190 2.10 27.97 20.71
CA ALA A 190 0.65 28.09 20.98
C ALA A 190 -0.28 28.02 19.76
N VAL A 191 -0.03 27.17 18.75
CA VAL A 191 -1.10 26.71 17.82
C VAL A 191 -0.76 25.31 17.25
N LEU A 192 -0.70 24.30 18.09
CA LEU A 192 -0.94 22.91 17.66
C LEU A 192 -1.87 22.28 18.68
N PRO A 193 -3.10 21.89 18.32
CA PRO A 193 -3.90 21.10 19.23
C PRO A 193 -3.22 19.73 19.37
N GLN A 194 -2.59 19.47 20.51
CA GLN A 194 -2.36 18.10 20.99
C GLN A 194 -3.75 17.49 21.23
N GLN A 195 -4.36 16.94 20.18
CA GLN A 195 -5.49 16.04 20.35
C GLN A 195 -4.93 14.74 20.92
N ALA A 196 -5.32 14.43 22.16
CA ALA A 196 -5.15 13.12 22.73
C ALA A 196 -5.86 12.11 21.82
N ILE A 197 -5.10 11.19 21.24
CA ILE A 197 -5.62 10.10 20.43
C ILE A 197 -6.44 9.21 21.37
N GLU A 198 -7.73 9.04 21.09
CA GLU A 198 -8.51 7.96 21.68
C GLU A 198 -7.92 6.64 21.15
N ALA A 199 -7.26 5.89 22.03
CA ALA A 199 -6.64 4.61 21.71
C ALA A 199 -7.68 3.67 21.10
N THR A 200 -7.51 3.32 19.82
CA THR A 200 -8.15 2.13 19.25
C THR A 200 -7.42 0.92 19.82
N ASP A 201 -7.82 0.54 21.03
CA ASP A 201 -7.23 -0.54 21.80
C ASP A 201 -7.67 -1.88 21.21
N SER A 202 -6.83 -2.45 20.34
CA SER A 202 -6.97 -3.85 19.90
C SER A 202 -6.61 -4.84 21.03
N GLY A 203 -6.30 -4.35 22.24
CA GLY A 203 -5.86 -5.13 23.39
C GLY A 203 -4.41 -5.62 23.26
N PHE A 204 -3.94 -5.89 22.04
CA PHE A 204 -2.60 -6.40 21.73
C PHE A 204 -1.57 -5.31 21.44
N ALA A 205 -2.00 -4.16 20.92
CA ALA A 205 -1.09 -3.05 20.62
C ALA A 205 -1.79 -1.70 20.78
N SER A 206 -1.01 -0.69 21.19
CA SER A 206 -1.45 0.69 21.36
C SER A 206 -0.55 1.63 20.55
N VAL A 207 -1.14 2.61 19.86
CA VAL A 207 -0.38 3.64 19.15
C VAL A 207 0.26 4.59 20.16
N VAL A 208 1.57 4.78 20.08
CA VAL A 208 2.35 5.62 21.00
C VAL A 208 3.05 6.80 20.32
N LEU A 209 3.16 6.79 18.99
CA LEU A 209 3.69 7.90 18.20
C LEU A 209 3.08 7.89 16.80
N GLU A 210 2.81 9.07 16.28
CA GLU A 210 2.47 9.29 14.88
C GLU A 210 3.39 10.37 14.31
N ILE A 211 3.90 10.15 13.11
CA ILE A 211 4.69 11.11 12.33
C ILE A 211 3.99 11.25 10.97
N GLY A 212 3.78 12.47 10.50
CA GLY A 212 3.02 12.70 9.28
C GLY A 212 1.52 12.84 9.52
N GLY A 213 0.70 12.34 8.60
CA GLY A 213 -0.76 12.50 8.62
C GLY A 213 -1.29 13.44 7.55
N GLU A 214 -0.39 14.15 6.85
CA GLU A 214 -0.73 15.10 5.79
C GLU A 214 0.17 14.94 4.56
N GLU A 215 -0.43 15.09 3.37
CA GLU A 215 0.30 15.03 2.12
C GLU A 215 1.19 16.26 1.90
N GLY A 216 2.45 16.06 1.52
CA GLY A 216 3.33 17.17 1.16
C GLY A 216 4.80 16.83 1.02
N THR A 217 5.57 17.84 0.63
CA THR A 217 7.02 17.74 0.40
C THR A 217 7.87 18.38 1.50
N GLY A 218 7.24 19.04 2.48
CA GLY A 218 7.91 19.68 3.61
C GLY A 218 8.35 18.71 4.71
N PRO A 219 9.12 19.19 5.71
CA PRO A 219 9.51 18.40 6.88
C PRO A 219 8.32 17.80 7.62
N GLY A 220 8.30 16.49 7.79
CA GLY A 220 7.22 15.76 8.45
C GLY A 220 5.98 15.51 7.57
N PHE A 221 5.97 15.94 6.30
CA PHE A 221 4.89 15.63 5.35
C PHE A 221 5.30 14.50 4.41
N PHE A 222 4.38 13.58 4.13
CA PHE A 222 4.63 12.41 3.29
C PHE A 222 3.86 12.53 1.97
N ASN A 223 4.34 11.88 0.90
CA ASN A 223 3.66 11.94 -0.39
C ASN A 223 3.66 10.56 -1.05
N ASP A 224 4.85 10.03 -1.35
CA ASP A 224 5.02 8.67 -1.87
C ASP A 224 5.99 7.90 -0.98
N THR A 225 5.90 8.12 0.33
CA THR A 225 6.76 7.49 1.33
C THR A 225 6.37 6.03 1.47
N ARG A 226 7.32 5.12 1.19
CA ARG A 226 7.06 3.67 1.19
C ARG A 226 8.10 2.84 1.91
N ARG A 227 9.22 3.42 2.33
CA ARG A 227 10.30 2.68 2.95
C ARG A 227 10.65 3.22 4.33
N LEU A 228 10.97 2.31 5.23
CA LEU A 228 11.43 2.59 6.58
C LEU A 228 12.85 2.04 6.80
N GLY A 229 13.59 2.70 7.68
CA GLY A 229 14.84 2.20 8.24
C GLY A 229 15.04 2.80 9.61
N MET A 230 15.87 2.17 10.45
CA MET A 230 16.19 2.68 11.78
C MET A 230 17.63 2.35 12.15
N ASP A 231 18.33 3.29 12.76
CA ASP A 231 19.69 3.07 13.28
C ASP A 231 19.70 2.73 14.78
N GLY A 232 20.88 2.42 15.32
CA GLY A 232 21.06 2.07 16.74
C GLY A 232 20.95 3.25 17.70
N GLN A 233 20.78 4.48 17.21
CA GLN A 233 20.44 5.66 18.04
C GLN A 233 18.93 5.91 18.07
N GLY A 234 18.17 5.12 17.33
CA GLY A 234 16.73 5.24 17.17
C GLY A 234 16.30 6.32 16.18
N ASN A 235 17.20 6.77 15.30
CA ASN A 235 16.81 7.63 14.19
C ASN A 235 15.98 6.82 13.20
N ILE A 236 14.82 7.36 12.82
CA ILE A 236 13.89 6.77 11.86
C ILE A 236 14.11 7.44 10.51
N TYR A 237 14.39 6.64 9.49
CA TYR A 237 14.53 7.05 8.11
C TYR A 237 13.26 6.71 7.36
N THR A 238 12.65 7.69 6.69
CA THR A 238 11.54 7.46 5.78
C THR A 238 11.96 7.80 4.37
N GLY A 239 11.53 6.98 3.42
CA GLY A 239 11.98 7.09 2.03
C GLY A 239 10.83 7.13 1.04
N ASP A 240 10.85 8.14 0.18
CA ASP A 240 9.91 8.27 -0.94
C ASP A 240 10.31 7.33 -2.08
N TYR A 241 9.37 6.49 -2.50
CA TYR A 241 9.53 5.56 -3.60
C TYR A 241 9.90 6.27 -4.89
N SER A 242 9.23 7.37 -5.20
CA SER A 242 9.58 8.25 -6.32
C SER A 242 10.36 9.48 -5.86
N GLY A 243 11.34 9.90 -6.65
CA GLY A 243 12.11 11.11 -6.39
C GLY A 243 13.19 10.99 -5.30
N GLY A 244 13.29 9.84 -4.61
CA GLY A 244 14.42 9.49 -3.74
C GLY A 244 14.61 10.40 -2.53
N ARG A 245 13.55 11.11 -2.10
CA ARG A 245 13.59 11.95 -0.90
C ARG A 245 13.64 11.07 0.34
N ILE A 246 14.61 11.35 1.21
CA ILE A 246 14.71 10.74 2.53
C ILE A 246 14.43 11.82 3.58
N GLN A 247 13.64 11.47 4.60
CA GLN A 247 13.47 12.27 5.81
C GLN A 247 13.96 11.48 7.03
N VAL A 248 14.55 12.20 7.98
CA VAL A 248 15.14 11.63 9.18
C VAL A 248 14.45 12.22 10.40
N PHE A 249 14.03 11.36 11.30
CA PHE A 249 13.39 11.72 12.57
C PHE A 249 14.15 11.08 13.72
N ASP A 250 14.13 11.67 14.91
CA ASP A 250 14.59 10.95 16.11
C ASP A 250 13.53 9.96 16.61
N ALA A 251 13.85 9.20 17.65
CA ALA A 251 12.96 8.20 18.25
C ALA A 251 11.65 8.78 18.82
N SER A 252 11.59 10.10 19.04
CA SER A 252 10.38 10.82 19.47
C SER A 252 9.55 11.37 18.31
N GLY A 253 9.99 11.15 17.07
CA GLY A 253 9.34 11.64 15.86
C GLY A 253 9.68 13.09 15.49
N LYS A 254 10.67 13.70 16.15
CA LYS A 254 11.11 15.05 15.80
C LYS A 254 11.94 15.00 14.53
N PHE A 255 11.57 15.82 13.55
CA PHE A 255 12.33 15.97 12.31
C PHE A 255 13.77 16.45 12.58
N LEU A 256 14.74 15.76 11.99
CA LEU A 256 16.17 16.06 12.08
C LEU A 256 16.73 16.58 10.76
N ALA A 257 16.43 15.92 9.65
CA ALA A 257 17.03 16.23 8.35
C ALA A 257 16.19 15.74 7.18
N THR A 258 16.45 16.30 6.00
CA THR A 258 16.00 15.76 4.72
C THR A 258 17.14 15.85 3.71
N TRP A 259 17.23 14.84 2.86
CA TRP A 259 18.21 14.76 1.78
C TRP A 259 17.65 13.91 0.64
N ASN A 260 18.38 13.84 -0.47
CA ASN A 260 17.96 13.13 -1.67
C ASN A 260 19.00 12.08 -2.06
N ALA A 261 18.57 10.85 -2.31
CA ALA A 261 19.43 9.73 -2.68
C ALA A 261 19.93 9.79 -4.14
N GLY A 262 19.45 10.76 -4.93
CA GLY A 262 19.80 10.96 -6.33
C GLY A 262 18.72 10.49 -7.31
N GLU A 263 18.95 10.72 -8.60
CA GLU A 263 18.03 10.36 -9.67
C GLU A 263 18.06 8.85 -9.97
N ASP A 264 17.24 8.09 -9.24
CA ASP A 264 16.76 6.78 -9.66
C ASP A 264 15.23 6.86 -9.72
N LEU A 265 14.63 6.26 -10.77
CA LEU A 265 13.18 6.39 -11.00
C LEU A 265 12.37 5.88 -9.80
N TYR A 266 12.83 4.79 -9.17
CA TYR A 266 12.12 4.07 -8.11
C TYR A 266 13.10 3.49 -7.07
N MET A 267 12.93 3.87 -5.80
CA MET A 267 13.63 3.25 -4.68
C MET A 267 12.92 1.95 -4.29
N THR A 268 13.46 0.81 -4.73
CA THR A 268 12.83 -0.50 -4.50
C THR A 268 13.17 -1.10 -3.15
N GLY A 269 14.15 -0.60 -2.41
CA GLY A 269 14.45 -1.07 -1.05
C GLY A 269 15.39 -0.12 -0.33
N MET A 270 15.21 0.00 0.98
CA MET A 270 16.03 0.82 1.86
C MET A 270 16.12 0.16 3.22
N THR A 271 17.28 0.23 3.84
CA THR A 271 17.43 -0.15 5.25
C THR A 271 18.59 0.64 5.88
N ALA A 272 18.74 0.60 7.21
CA ALA A 272 19.82 1.29 7.90
C ALA A 272 20.56 0.33 8.83
N ASP A 273 21.89 0.45 8.90
CA ASP A 273 22.68 -0.25 9.92
C ASP A 273 22.64 0.47 11.26
N ARG A 274 23.11 -0.21 12.31
CA ARG A 274 23.14 0.32 13.68
C ARG A 274 24.01 1.58 13.82
N ASN A 275 24.91 1.86 12.89
CA ASN A 275 25.82 3.01 12.92
C ASN A 275 25.26 4.24 12.18
N GLY A 276 24.06 4.15 11.60
CA GLY A 276 23.43 5.23 10.86
C GLY A 276 23.87 5.29 9.39
N THR A 277 24.41 4.21 8.82
CA THR A 277 24.57 4.11 7.36
C THR A 277 23.26 3.61 6.75
N VAL A 278 22.73 4.36 5.79
CA VAL A 278 21.53 3.98 5.03
C VAL A 278 21.95 3.30 3.74
N TYR A 279 21.41 2.10 3.50
CA TYR A 279 21.62 1.29 2.31
C TYR A 279 20.38 1.43 1.41
N ILE A 280 20.59 1.86 0.17
CA ILE A 280 19.50 2.10 -0.79
C ILE A 280 19.73 1.25 -2.04
N LEU A 281 18.72 0.48 -2.43
CA LEU A 281 18.71 -0.27 -3.67
C LEU A 281 18.49 0.68 -4.85
N LYS A 282 19.45 0.67 -5.77
CA LYS A 282 19.51 1.53 -6.94
C LYS A 282 19.64 0.69 -8.20
N SER A 283 19.36 1.28 -9.36
CA SER A 283 19.59 0.61 -10.65
C SER A 283 21.07 0.25 -10.88
N SER A 284 21.97 0.98 -10.21
CA SER A 284 23.43 0.84 -10.26
C SER A 284 24.02 -0.06 -9.16
N GLY A 285 23.19 -0.73 -8.36
CA GLY A 285 23.61 -1.58 -7.23
C GLY A 285 23.11 -1.04 -5.89
N VAL A 286 23.83 -1.32 -4.80
CA VAL A 286 23.42 -0.91 -3.45
C VAL A 286 24.26 0.28 -2.99
N GLY A 287 23.67 1.47 -2.93
CA GLY A 287 24.35 2.67 -2.46
C GLY A 287 24.36 2.77 -0.94
N LYS A 288 25.45 3.31 -0.38
CA LYS A 288 25.61 3.61 1.05
C LYS A 288 25.61 5.12 1.25
N TYR A 289 24.88 5.57 2.26
CA TYR A 289 24.72 6.99 2.57
C TYR A 289 24.90 7.21 4.07
N ASN A 290 25.50 8.33 4.45
CA ASN A 290 25.39 8.81 5.83
C ASN A 290 23.91 9.15 6.08
N GLY A 291 23.30 8.51 7.06
CA GLY A 291 21.86 8.63 7.28
C GLY A 291 21.42 10.04 7.65
N LEU A 292 22.25 10.82 8.36
CA LEU A 292 21.88 12.18 8.78
C LEU A 292 22.14 13.22 7.69
N THR A 293 23.29 13.14 7.01
CA THR A 293 23.71 14.17 6.04
C THR A 293 23.32 13.86 4.61
N GLY A 294 23.01 12.60 4.28
CA GLY A 294 22.82 12.14 2.90
C GLY A 294 24.10 12.04 2.09
N GLU A 295 25.28 12.19 2.70
CA GLU A 295 26.56 12.05 2.02
C GLU A 295 26.71 10.63 1.44
N PHE A 296 27.03 10.52 0.15
CA PHE A 296 27.26 9.22 -0.49
C PHE A 296 28.61 8.63 -0.07
N LEU A 297 28.59 7.48 0.59
CA LEU A 297 29.75 6.79 1.15
C LEU A 297 30.33 5.71 0.21
N GLY A 298 29.70 5.50 -0.96
CA GLY A 298 30.09 4.51 -1.95
C GLY A 298 29.05 3.42 -2.16
N THR A 299 29.39 2.40 -2.93
CA THR A 299 28.50 1.27 -3.27
C THR A 299 28.99 0.00 -2.57
N VAL A 300 28.07 -0.88 -2.17
CA VAL A 300 28.41 -2.23 -1.71
C VAL A 300 29.12 -2.97 -2.84
N SER A 301 30.32 -3.51 -2.55
CA SER A 301 31.11 -4.26 -3.52
C SER A 301 30.85 -5.76 -3.33
N LEU A 302 30.24 -6.40 -4.32
CA LEU A 302 29.92 -7.83 -4.30
C LEU A 302 30.67 -8.57 -5.41
N PRO A 303 31.09 -9.83 -5.18
CA PRO A 303 31.66 -10.67 -6.22
C PRO A 303 30.59 -11.09 -7.23
N GLY A 304 30.99 -11.46 -8.45
CA GLY A 304 30.06 -12.01 -9.46
C GLY A 304 29.29 -10.96 -10.27
N SER A 305 28.21 -11.40 -10.95
CA SER A 305 27.39 -10.51 -11.76
C SER A 305 26.65 -9.50 -10.90
N GLN A 306 26.35 -8.34 -11.50
CA GLN A 306 25.46 -7.36 -10.91
C GLN A 306 24.06 -7.98 -10.81
N THR A 307 23.64 -8.30 -9.60
CA THR A 307 22.27 -8.73 -9.30
C THR A 307 21.47 -7.51 -8.88
N ARG A 308 20.28 -7.35 -9.46
CA ARG A 308 19.33 -6.37 -8.97
C ARG A 308 18.62 -6.97 -7.76
N PHE A 309 19.02 -6.54 -6.57
CA PHE A 309 18.28 -6.88 -5.36
C PHE A 309 16.90 -6.21 -5.38
N MET A 310 15.94 -6.91 -4.82
CA MET A 310 14.56 -6.47 -4.78
C MET A 310 14.20 -5.92 -3.40
N THR A 311 14.78 -6.48 -2.33
CA THR A 311 14.63 -5.95 -0.96
C THR A 311 15.96 -5.91 -0.20
N ALA A 312 16.02 -5.01 0.78
CA ALA A 312 17.09 -4.87 1.73
C ALA A 312 16.51 -4.75 3.14
N THR A 313 17.03 -5.50 4.10
CA THR A 313 16.54 -5.48 5.49
C THR A 313 17.69 -5.65 6.48
N THR A 314 17.55 -5.08 7.68
CA THR A 314 18.56 -5.17 8.74
C THR A 314 18.13 -6.23 9.75
N GLY A 315 19.05 -7.15 10.06
CA GLY A 315 18.85 -8.13 11.13
C GLY A 315 19.09 -7.52 12.52
N PRO A 316 18.58 -8.16 13.59
CA PRO A 316 18.76 -7.65 14.95
C PRO A 316 20.22 -7.49 15.40
N ASP A 317 21.17 -8.20 14.79
CA ASP A 317 22.61 -8.07 15.04
C ASP A 317 23.28 -6.89 14.30
N GLY A 318 22.50 -6.13 13.51
CA GLY A 318 22.98 -5.07 12.63
C GLY A 318 23.52 -5.54 11.29
N SER A 319 23.41 -6.83 10.96
CA SER A 319 23.75 -7.36 9.63
C SER A 319 22.75 -6.88 8.59
N ILE A 320 23.21 -6.65 7.37
CA ILE A 320 22.36 -6.22 6.24
C ILE A 320 22.10 -7.40 5.32
N TYR A 321 20.84 -7.65 5.00
CA TYR A 321 20.41 -8.70 4.08
C TYR A 321 19.92 -8.05 2.78
N LEU A 322 20.44 -8.52 1.65
CA LEU A 322 20.06 -8.10 0.30
C LEU A 322 19.52 -9.32 -0.42
N ILE A 323 18.29 -9.24 -0.93
CA ILE A 323 17.56 -10.41 -1.41
C ILE A 323 16.93 -10.12 -2.79
N SER A 324 17.11 -11.06 -3.71
CA SER A 324 16.41 -11.22 -4.99
C SER A 324 16.04 -12.69 -5.19
N ASP A 325 15.29 -12.98 -6.25
CA ASP A 325 14.90 -14.35 -6.65
C ASP A 325 16.12 -15.29 -6.81
N ASP A 326 17.21 -14.76 -7.36
CA ASP A 326 18.40 -15.52 -7.76
C ASP A 326 19.58 -15.36 -6.79
N ARG A 327 19.46 -14.49 -5.77
CA ARG A 327 20.60 -14.21 -4.87
C ARG A 327 20.18 -13.70 -3.49
N LEU A 328 20.85 -14.23 -2.47
CA LEU A 328 20.78 -13.73 -1.11
C LEU A 328 22.18 -13.40 -0.62
N VAL A 329 22.38 -12.16 -0.18
CA VAL A 329 23.63 -11.69 0.40
C VAL A 329 23.38 -11.22 1.83
N ARG A 330 24.28 -11.61 2.74
CA ARG A 330 24.37 -10.99 4.08
C ARG A 330 25.69 -10.26 4.23
N LEU A 331 25.63 -8.99 4.57
CA LEU A 331 26.76 -8.23 5.09
C LEU A 331 26.75 -8.31 6.61
N ASP A 332 27.92 -8.45 7.23
CA ASP A 332 28.05 -8.31 8.69
C ASP A 332 27.77 -6.87 9.13
N ASN A 333 27.71 -6.65 10.45
CA ASN A 333 27.49 -5.34 11.05
C ASN A 333 28.60 -4.30 10.80
N SER A 334 29.69 -4.70 10.13
CA SER A 334 30.78 -3.84 9.66
C SER A 334 30.68 -3.57 8.16
N GLY A 335 29.66 -4.09 7.49
CA GLY A 335 29.41 -3.94 6.05
C GLY A 335 30.24 -4.87 5.16
N ASN A 336 30.91 -5.89 5.73
CA ASN A 336 31.68 -6.86 4.95
C ASN A 336 30.79 -8.05 4.53
N LEU A 337 31.07 -8.62 3.37
CA LEU A 337 30.36 -9.81 2.89
C LEU A 337 30.57 -11.01 3.84
N ALA A 338 29.48 -11.51 4.43
CA ALA A 338 29.48 -12.62 5.37
C ALA A 338 28.79 -13.88 4.80
N LEU A 339 27.86 -13.73 3.86
CA LEU A 339 27.17 -14.83 3.19
C LEU A 339 26.79 -14.40 1.76
N ASP A 340 26.93 -15.32 0.81
CA ASP A 340 26.51 -15.14 -0.59
C ASP A 340 25.93 -16.48 -1.09
N VAL A 341 24.62 -16.50 -1.32
CA VAL A 341 23.86 -17.69 -1.72
C VAL A 341 23.26 -17.41 -3.08
N ALA A 342 23.60 -18.24 -4.06
CA ALA A 342 22.96 -18.25 -5.36
C ALA A 342 21.68 -19.10 -5.32
N GLU A 343 20.64 -18.62 -6.01
CA GLU A 343 19.35 -19.30 -6.19
C GLU A 343 18.74 -19.81 -4.87
N PRO A 344 18.55 -18.93 -3.85
CA PRO A 344 18.07 -19.33 -2.52
C PRO A 344 16.70 -20.01 -2.56
N PHE A 345 15.92 -19.79 -3.62
CA PHE A 345 14.58 -20.32 -3.83
C PHE A 345 14.50 -21.45 -4.86
N ALA A 346 15.63 -22.00 -5.33
CA ALA A 346 15.65 -23.04 -6.38
C ALA A 346 14.77 -24.27 -6.09
N ASN A 347 14.61 -24.61 -4.80
CA ASN A 347 13.85 -25.78 -4.35
C ASN A 347 12.43 -25.42 -3.86
N VAL A 348 11.98 -24.18 -4.07
CA VAL A 348 10.64 -23.73 -3.69
C VAL A 348 9.71 -23.92 -4.89
N PRO A 349 8.70 -24.80 -4.78
CA PRO A 349 7.72 -24.99 -5.85
C PRO A 349 6.96 -23.69 -6.12
N ASP A 350 6.86 -23.32 -7.40
CA ASP A 350 6.12 -22.15 -7.87
C ASP A 350 6.48 -20.84 -7.13
N PHE A 351 7.78 -20.66 -6.81
CA PHE A 351 8.26 -19.44 -6.16
C PHE A 351 7.83 -18.20 -6.95
N TYR A 352 7.17 -17.29 -6.24
CA TYR A 352 6.76 -16.01 -6.80
C TYR A 352 6.62 -14.97 -5.69
N ALA A 353 7.45 -13.92 -5.78
CA ALA A 353 7.51 -12.81 -4.85
C ALA A 353 7.19 -11.49 -5.57
N PRO A 354 5.94 -11.01 -5.53
CA PRO A 354 5.54 -9.79 -6.24
C PRO A 354 5.70 -8.50 -5.42
N TYR A 355 5.85 -8.61 -4.09
CA TYR A 355 5.97 -7.49 -3.17
C TYR A 355 7.19 -7.74 -2.29
N ASP A 356 8.33 -7.27 -2.80
CA ASP A 356 9.65 -7.60 -2.28
C ASP A 356 9.89 -6.96 -0.92
N ASP A 357 9.58 -7.71 0.13
CA ASP A 357 9.91 -7.36 1.50
C ASP A 357 10.36 -8.57 2.30
N ALA A 358 11.21 -8.31 3.30
CA ALA A 358 11.78 -9.36 4.13
C ALA A 358 12.11 -8.88 5.54
N ALA A 359 12.06 -9.81 6.48
CA ALA A 359 12.44 -9.59 7.87
C ALA A 359 13.32 -10.73 8.38
N VAL A 360 14.11 -10.46 9.43
CA VAL A 360 15.04 -11.42 10.02
C VAL A 360 14.81 -11.50 11.52
N ASP A 361 14.72 -12.72 12.05
CA ASP A 361 14.56 -12.94 13.50
C ASP A 361 15.89 -12.91 14.26
N GLY A 362 15.83 -12.94 15.60
CA GLY A 362 17.02 -12.97 16.45
C GLY A 362 17.86 -14.26 16.35
N ALA A 363 17.35 -15.31 15.72
CA ALA A 363 18.11 -16.52 15.41
C ALA A 363 18.76 -16.47 14.01
N GLY A 364 18.49 -15.42 13.24
CA GLY A 364 18.97 -15.23 11.87
C GLY A 364 18.12 -15.92 10.80
N ASN A 365 16.94 -16.45 11.13
CA ASN A 365 16.02 -16.94 10.11
C ASN A 365 15.46 -15.76 9.31
N ILE A 366 15.30 -15.97 8.01
CA ILE A 366 14.95 -14.93 7.05
C ILE A 366 13.56 -15.24 6.53
N TYR A 367 12.68 -14.25 6.57
CA TYR A 367 11.29 -14.35 6.16
C TYR A 367 11.08 -13.45 4.96
N VAL A 368 10.72 -14.01 3.82
CA VAL A 368 10.58 -13.30 2.54
C VAL A 368 9.14 -13.39 2.06
N LEU A 369 8.54 -12.26 1.71
CA LEU A 369 7.17 -12.23 1.21
C LEU A 369 7.08 -12.84 -0.20
N GLY A 370 6.10 -13.74 -0.35
CA GLY A 370 5.63 -14.27 -1.62
C GLY A 370 4.23 -13.74 -1.96
N LYS A 371 3.61 -14.30 -3.01
CA LYS A 371 2.30 -13.84 -3.49
C LYS A 371 1.17 -13.92 -2.46
N GLU A 372 0.98 -15.02 -1.75
CA GLU A 372 0.02 -15.12 -0.63
C GLU A 372 0.63 -15.97 0.48
N THR A 373 1.92 -15.74 0.72
CA THR A 373 2.75 -16.62 1.53
C THR A 373 3.96 -15.89 2.06
N ILE A 374 4.57 -16.45 3.10
CA ILE A 374 5.87 -16.08 3.63
C ILE A 374 6.79 -17.29 3.47
N TYR A 375 7.91 -17.11 2.78
CA TYR A 375 8.96 -18.13 2.67
C TYR A 375 9.96 -17.94 3.81
N LYS A 376 10.23 -19.01 4.56
CA LYS A 376 11.20 -19.02 5.65
C LYS A 376 12.48 -19.70 5.18
N LEU A 377 13.60 -19.01 5.37
CA LEU A 377 14.94 -19.52 5.15
C LEU A 377 15.69 -19.59 6.48
N ASN A 378 16.60 -20.54 6.61
CA ASN A 378 17.52 -20.60 7.74
C ASN A 378 18.64 -19.54 7.63
N PRO A 379 19.49 -19.37 8.66
CA PRO A 379 20.57 -18.37 8.63
C PRO A 379 21.66 -18.60 7.58
N GLN A 380 21.62 -19.74 6.88
CA GLN A 380 22.49 -20.08 5.76
C GLN A 380 21.81 -19.81 4.40
N GLY A 381 20.62 -19.21 4.39
CA GLY A 381 19.87 -18.87 3.18
C GLY A 381 19.23 -20.07 2.50
N GLN A 382 19.00 -21.18 3.22
CA GLN A 382 18.31 -22.35 2.69
C GLN A 382 16.84 -22.29 3.05
N PHE A 383 15.95 -22.47 2.08
CA PHE A 383 14.51 -22.62 2.31
C PHE A 383 14.21 -23.77 3.28
N ILE A 384 13.36 -23.51 4.28
CA ILE A 384 12.98 -24.50 5.31
C ILE A 384 11.47 -24.61 5.55
N ASP A 385 10.68 -23.58 5.28
CA ASP A 385 9.24 -23.60 5.55
C ASP A 385 8.46 -22.53 4.78
N GLN A 386 7.14 -22.72 4.70
CA GLN A 386 6.20 -21.80 4.08
C GLN A 386 5.02 -21.52 5.02
N ILE A 387 4.67 -20.25 5.20
CA ILE A 387 3.58 -19.81 6.08
C ILE A 387 2.54 -19.06 5.26
N GLY A 388 1.27 -19.43 5.42
CA GLY A 388 0.16 -18.80 4.73
C GLY A 388 -0.20 -19.44 3.39
N SER A 389 -1.39 -19.09 2.92
CA SER A 389 -1.92 -19.44 1.61
C SER A 389 -3.03 -18.45 1.23
N LEU A 390 -3.44 -18.39 -0.04
CA LEU A 390 -4.59 -17.59 -0.44
C LEU A 390 -5.87 -18.09 0.24
N GLY A 391 -6.61 -17.18 0.89
CA GLY A 391 -7.94 -17.45 1.41
C GLY A 391 -8.38 -16.50 2.52
N GLU A 392 -9.54 -16.77 3.10
CA GLU A 392 -10.16 -15.96 4.15
C GLU A 392 -9.91 -16.51 5.57
N GLY A 393 -9.22 -17.65 5.68
CA GLY A 393 -8.88 -18.26 6.97
C GLY A 393 -7.96 -17.40 7.83
N GLU A 394 -7.96 -17.69 9.13
CA GLU A 394 -7.11 -16.98 10.10
C GLU A 394 -5.62 -17.11 9.77
N ASP A 395 -5.19 -18.30 9.33
CA ASP A 395 -3.85 -18.63 8.90
C ASP A 395 -3.58 -18.39 7.40
N GLN A 396 -4.53 -17.75 6.69
CA GLN A 396 -4.46 -17.45 5.27
C GLN A 396 -4.32 -15.95 5.03
N PHE A 397 -3.93 -15.57 3.82
CA PHE A 397 -3.87 -14.20 3.34
C PHE A 397 -4.99 -13.96 2.33
N TYR A 398 -5.80 -12.93 2.57
CA TYR A 398 -6.87 -12.53 1.65
C TYR A 398 -6.30 -11.87 0.39
N THR A 399 -5.23 -11.09 0.56
CA THR A 399 -4.46 -10.47 -0.52
C THR A 399 -2.98 -10.71 -0.33
N SER A 400 -2.19 -10.40 -1.35
CA SER A 400 -0.74 -10.45 -1.21
C SER A 400 -0.24 -9.53 -0.10
N PRO A 401 0.53 -10.07 0.86
CA PRO A 401 1.15 -9.24 1.87
C PRO A 401 2.16 -8.30 1.22
N THR A 402 2.22 -7.07 1.73
CA THR A 402 3.06 -6.00 1.18
C THR A 402 4.17 -5.56 2.11
N ALA A 403 4.09 -5.92 3.39
CA ALA A 403 5.08 -5.58 4.40
C ALA A 403 5.16 -6.70 5.45
N ILE A 404 6.37 -6.95 5.96
CA ILE A 404 6.65 -7.97 6.98
C ILE A 404 7.62 -7.45 8.05
N ALA A 405 7.37 -7.79 9.31
CA ALA A 405 8.29 -7.56 10.41
C ALA A 405 8.33 -8.76 11.34
N VAL A 406 9.45 -8.94 12.07
CA VAL A 406 9.58 -9.98 13.10
C VAL A 406 10.04 -9.35 14.40
N ASP A 407 9.35 -9.69 15.49
CA ASP A 407 9.63 -9.11 16.80
C ASP A 407 10.72 -9.87 17.58
N GLY A 408 11.13 -9.35 18.73
CA GLY A 408 12.15 -9.97 19.58
C GLY A 408 11.77 -11.35 20.16
N LYS A 409 10.49 -11.74 20.07
CA LYS A 409 9.98 -13.06 20.47
C LYS A 409 9.88 -14.03 19.29
N GLY A 410 10.23 -13.60 18.07
CA GLY A 410 10.12 -14.39 16.84
C GLY A 410 8.69 -14.50 16.31
N ARG A 411 7.80 -13.59 16.72
CA ARG A 411 6.45 -13.47 16.13
C ARG A 411 6.54 -12.70 14.82
N ILE A 412 5.81 -13.18 13.82
CA ILE A 412 5.84 -12.65 12.45
C ILE A 412 4.60 -11.78 12.26
N PHE A 413 4.81 -10.56 11.80
CA PHE A 413 3.77 -9.58 11.51
C PHE A 413 3.74 -9.37 10.01
N ALA A 414 2.62 -9.66 9.35
CA ALA A 414 2.48 -9.51 7.91
C ALA A 414 1.19 -8.75 7.59
N ASN A 415 1.31 -7.73 6.75
CA ASN A 415 0.16 -6.96 6.31
C ASN A 415 -0.78 -7.83 5.46
N ASP A 416 -2.08 -7.80 5.74
CA ASP A 416 -3.14 -8.34 4.89
C ASP A 416 -4.25 -7.29 4.73
N PHE A 417 -5.24 -7.55 3.88
CA PHE A 417 -6.31 -6.61 3.55
C PHE A 417 -7.08 -6.09 4.78
N TRP A 418 -7.23 -6.93 5.81
CA TRP A 418 -8.01 -6.64 7.01
C TRP A 418 -7.18 -6.13 8.19
N GLY A 419 -5.86 -5.98 8.02
CA GLY A 419 -4.97 -5.55 9.09
C GLY A 419 -3.64 -6.31 9.08
N ILE A 420 -2.89 -6.21 10.16
CA ILE A 420 -1.59 -6.88 10.28
C ILE A 420 -1.80 -8.22 10.99
N LYS A 421 -1.70 -9.33 10.25
CA LYS A 421 -1.77 -10.67 10.80
C LYS A 421 -0.50 -10.98 11.59
N VAL A 422 -0.67 -11.56 12.76
CA VAL A 422 0.42 -11.95 13.66
C VAL A 422 0.46 -13.47 13.78
N PHE A 423 1.63 -14.05 13.56
CA PHE A 423 1.88 -15.49 13.64
C PHE A 423 2.99 -15.78 14.65
N GLU A 424 2.98 -16.96 15.25
CA GLU A 424 4.18 -17.52 15.89
C GLU A 424 5.24 -17.86 14.83
N GLY A 425 6.50 -18.00 15.26
CA GLY A 425 7.61 -18.37 14.36
C GLY A 425 7.48 -19.74 13.67
N ASN A 426 6.48 -20.55 14.05
CA ASN A 426 6.08 -21.83 13.44
C ASN A 426 4.90 -21.70 12.44
N GLY A 427 4.42 -20.47 12.19
CA GLY A 427 3.31 -20.19 11.27
C GLY A 427 1.92 -20.27 11.88
N ARG A 428 1.77 -20.58 13.18
CA ARG A 428 0.46 -20.58 13.84
C ARG A 428 -0.06 -19.15 14.01
N TYR A 429 -1.27 -18.88 13.51
CA TYR A 429 -1.96 -17.61 13.73
C TYR A 429 -2.15 -17.29 15.22
N LEU A 430 -1.94 -16.03 15.59
CA LEU A 430 -2.13 -15.48 16.94
C LEU A 430 -3.29 -14.50 16.98
N THR A 431 -3.23 -13.45 16.16
CA THR A 431 -4.20 -12.36 16.16
C THR A 431 -4.05 -11.52 14.89
N THR A 432 -4.95 -10.55 14.70
CA THR A 432 -4.82 -9.51 13.68
C THR A 432 -4.85 -8.15 14.39
N LEU A 433 -3.89 -7.28 14.09
CA LEU A 433 -3.92 -5.89 14.53
C LEU A 433 -4.73 -5.08 13.54
N ASP A 434 -5.65 -4.29 14.07
CA ASP A 434 -6.34 -3.28 13.28
C ASP A 434 -5.29 -2.29 12.74
N SER A 435 -5.16 -2.23 11.42
CA SER A 435 -4.39 -1.23 10.71
C SER A 435 -5.35 -0.42 9.85
N PRO A 436 -5.23 0.92 9.80
CA PRO A 436 -6.13 1.79 9.04
C PRO A 436 -6.07 1.59 7.51
N GLY A 437 -5.24 0.67 7.01
CA GLY A 437 -5.09 0.49 5.58
C GLY A 437 -3.97 -0.45 5.16
N VAL A 438 -3.56 -0.23 3.90
CA VAL A 438 -2.42 -0.91 3.29
C VAL A 438 -1.14 -0.39 3.92
N THR A 439 -0.31 -1.30 4.40
CA THR A 439 1.01 -0.97 4.93
C THR A 439 2.07 -1.10 3.83
N PHE A 440 2.92 -0.09 3.66
CA PHE A 440 4.02 -0.15 2.68
C PHE A 440 5.29 -0.79 3.24
N ASP A 441 5.57 -0.62 4.53
CA ASP A 441 6.77 -1.13 5.18
C ASP A 441 6.54 -1.24 6.69
N MET A 442 7.25 -2.15 7.35
CA MET A 442 7.20 -2.36 8.80
C MET A 442 8.57 -2.79 9.34
N LEU A 443 8.91 -2.32 10.54
CA LEU A 443 10.07 -2.83 11.27
C LEU A 443 9.89 -2.71 12.79
N PHE A 444 10.66 -3.49 13.54
CA PHE A 444 10.69 -3.39 14.99
C PHE A 444 11.84 -2.52 15.47
N THR A 445 11.58 -1.72 16.51
CA THR A 445 12.60 -1.01 17.28
C THR A 445 13.35 -1.98 18.22
N ASP A 446 14.49 -1.54 18.75
CA ASP A 446 15.22 -2.31 19.78
C ASP A 446 14.40 -2.46 21.08
N GLU A 447 13.45 -1.55 21.32
CA GLU A 447 12.47 -1.61 22.43
C GLU A 447 11.25 -2.50 22.12
N ASN A 448 11.26 -3.23 21.01
CA ASN A 448 10.18 -4.10 20.57
C ASN A 448 8.84 -3.36 20.31
N GLU A 449 8.93 -2.11 19.83
CA GLU A 449 7.82 -1.34 19.29
C GLU A 449 7.75 -1.57 17.77
N LEU A 450 6.55 -1.66 17.20
CA LEU A 450 6.36 -1.85 15.76
C LEU A 450 6.18 -0.50 15.07
N LEU A 451 7.06 -0.15 14.14
CA LEU A 451 6.90 0.96 13.21
C LEU A 451 6.18 0.48 11.94
N VAL A 452 5.17 1.24 11.51
CA VAL A 452 4.30 0.93 10.38
C VAL A 452 4.18 2.15 9.48
N MET A 453 4.54 2.01 8.20
CA MET A 453 4.27 3.03 7.18
C MET A 453 2.86 2.81 6.62
N ASP A 454 1.89 3.57 7.14
CA ASP A 454 0.50 3.53 6.70
C ASP A 454 0.31 4.37 5.43
N ARG A 455 -0.12 3.69 4.35
CA ARG A 455 -0.43 4.33 3.07
C ARG A 455 -1.62 5.29 3.16
N ASN A 456 -2.68 4.89 3.84
CA ASN A 456 -3.96 5.62 3.76
C ASN A 456 -3.91 6.89 4.59
N GLY A 457 -3.25 6.85 5.75
CA GLY A 457 -3.03 8.01 6.60
C GLY A 457 -1.83 8.87 6.18
N ASN A 458 -1.01 8.45 5.21
CA ASN A 458 0.26 9.12 4.87
C ASN A 458 1.08 9.42 6.13
N GLN A 459 1.32 8.39 6.94
CA GLN A 459 1.94 8.53 8.26
C GLN A 459 2.74 7.31 8.65
N VAL A 460 3.73 7.51 9.53
CA VAL A 460 4.37 6.45 10.28
C VAL A 460 3.67 6.35 11.62
N ARG A 461 3.18 5.16 11.97
CA ARG A 461 2.65 4.84 13.30
C ARG A 461 3.63 3.96 14.05
N LYS A 462 3.89 4.29 15.31
CA LYS A 462 4.60 3.42 16.24
C LYS A 462 3.61 2.78 17.20
N TYR A 463 3.64 1.46 17.26
CA TYR A 463 2.79 0.66 18.14
C TYR A 463 3.63 0.07 19.27
N GLN A 464 3.24 0.32 20.51
CA GLN A 464 3.69 -0.45 21.66
C GLN A 464 2.87 -1.73 21.73
N LEU A 465 3.54 -2.88 21.77
CA LEU A 465 2.85 -4.15 21.99
C LEU A 465 2.51 -4.28 23.48
N ASN A 466 1.25 -4.62 23.76
CA ASN A 466 0.75 -4.92 25.09
C ASN A 466 1.10 -6.38 25.38
N GLU A 467 1.86 -6.64 26.45
CA GLU A 467 2.32 -7.99 26.82
C GLU A 467 1.28 -8.86 27.53
#